data_AF-A0A1V6H2F0-F1
#
_entry.id   AF-A0A1V6H2F0-F1
#
_cell.length_a   1.000
_cell.length_b   1.000
_cell.length_c   1.000
_cell.angle_alpha   90.00
_cell.angle_beta   90.00
_cell.angle_gamma   90.00
#
_symmetry.space_group_name_H-M   'P 1'
#
loop_
_entity.id
_entity.type
_entity.pdbx_description
1 polymer ?
#
loop_
_entity_poly.entity_id
_entity_poly.type
_entity_poly.pdbx_seq_one_letter_code
_entity_poly.pdbx_strand_id
1 'polypeptide(L)'
;MDGIVQVSSDGSCNSCHGNQLNNAPPKDLAGNSDTSLRSVGAHQAHLTTPSQIGKAVDCSDCHVVPAEVSDSGHLDNEVQLVFSGIANAGGAAPQWSRETTTCTNSYCHGATLEGGNNTNPNWTVVDGSQIACGSCHGLAPKTGKHPSNFADHDYIDDCSECHQGIVTDNGLAILDADRHIDGKVDVVLKGNGTWDSNTKTCAPWCHGAKVW
;
A
#
# COMPACT_ATOMS: atom_id res chain seq x y z
N MET A 1 -16.65 -3.89 45.46
CA MET A 1 -15.78 -4.04 44.28
C MET A 1 -16.40 -5.13 43.46
N ASP A 2 -17.12 -4.74 42.43
CA ASP A 2 -18.29 -5.49 42.00
C ASP A 2 -17.94 -6.39 40.80
N GLY A 3 -16.65 -6.54 40.48
CA GLY A 3 -16.12 -7.50 39.51
C GLY A 3 -16.47 -7.22 38.04
N ILE A 4 -17.25 -6.17 37.75
CA ILE A 4 -17.64 -5.83 36.38
C ILE A 4 -16.64 -4.83 35.82
N VAL A 5 -15.84 -5.27 34.85
CA VAL A 5 -15.10 -4.38 33.94
C VAL A 5 -16.13 -3.51 33.23
N GLN A 6 -16.13 -2.22 33.53
CA GLN A 6 -16.93 -1.23 32.82
C GLN A 6 -16.27 -0.98 31.46
N VAL A 7 -16.59 -1.81 30.46
CA VAL A 7 -16.42 -1.39 29.06
C VAL A 7 -17.49 -0.31 28.85
N SER A 8 -17.10 0.86 28.32
CA SER A 8 -18.05 1.93 28.04
C SER A 8 -19.22 1.36 27.22
N SER A 9 -20.44 1.76 27.58
CA SER A 9 -21.70 1.20 27.08
C SER A 9 -22.02 1.56 25.62
N ASP A 10 -21.03 1.97 24.84
CA ASP A 10 -21.17 2.36 23.44
C ASP A 10 -20.76 1.27 22.44
N GLY A 11 -20.11 0.18 22.89
CA GLY A 11 -19.77 -0.96 22.01
C GLY A 11 -18.85 -0.59 20.84
N SER A 12 -18.22 0.59 20.89
CA SER A 12 -17.36 1.10 19.83
C SER A 12 -16.05 0.30 19.81
N CYS A 13 -15.60 -0.14 18.63
CA CYS A 13 -14.40 -0.97 18.49
C CYS A 13 -13.15 -0.33 19.11
N ASN A 14 -13.10 1.01 19.19
CA ASN A 14 -11.98 1.73 19.79
C ASN A 14 -11.93 1.72 21.34
N SER A 15 -12.87 1.06 22.01
CA SER A 15 -12.91 1.00 23.47
C SER A 15 -11.77 0.16 24.07
N CYS A 16 -11.25 -0.82 23.31
CA CYS A 16 -10.23 -1.76 23.76
C CYS A 16 -8.86 -1.51 23.12
N HIS A 17 -8.83 -1.19 21.82
CA HIS A 17 -7.61 -0.86 21.07
C HIS A 17 -7.91 0.32 20.14
N GLY A 18 -6.89 1.04 19.69
CA GLY A 18 -7.11 2.22 18.87
C GLY A 18 -7.27 3.50 19.70
N ASN A 19 -7.97 4.50 19.15
CA ASN A 19 -8.23 5.77 19.82
C ASN A 19 -9.50 6.46 19.28
N GLN A 20 -9.72 7.71 19.70
CA GLN A 20 -10.85 8.53 19.24
C GLN A 20 -10.87 8.83 17.73
N LEU A 21 -9.72 8.72 17.05
CA LEU A 21 -9.62 8.95 15.60
C LEU A 21 -10.02 7.71 14.81
N ASN A 22 -9.52 6.53 15.21
CA ASN A 22 -9.80 5.27 14.53
C ASN A 22 -9.54 4.04 15.42
N ASN A 23 -10.02 2.90 14.96
CA ASN A 23 -9.94 1.62 15.67
C ASN A 23 -8.59 0.92 15.47
N ALA A 24 -7.80 1.30 14.45
CA ALA A 24 -6.48 0.73 14.29
C ALA A 24 -5.58 1.19 15.44
N PRO A 25 -4.69 0.37 16.01
CA PRO A 25 -3.81 0.79 17.09
C PRO A 25 -3.07 2.10 16.75
N PRO A 26 -3.24 3.13 17.60
CA PRO A 26 -2.08 3.73 18.20
C PRO A 26 -2.01 3.39 19.69
N LYS A 27 -3.03 2.74 20.25
CA LYS A 27 -2.91 2.01 21.50
C LYS A 27 -3.26 0.55 21.31
N ASP A 28 -2.43 -0.32 21.85
CA ASP A 28 -2.75 -1.75 21.95
C ASP A 28 -3.66 -2.04 23.16
N LEU A 29 -4.04 -3.30 23.33
CA LEU A 29 -4.88 -3.77 24.44
C LEU A 29 -4.25 -3.57 25.83
N ALA A 30 -2.94 -3.38 25.90
CA ALA A 30 -2.21 -3.08 27.13
C ALA A 30 -2.03 -1.57 27.34
N GLY A 31 -2.57 -0.74 26.45
CA GLY A 31 -2.50 0.72 26.49
C GLY A 31 -1.17 1.31 26.00
N ASN A 32 -0.28 0.49 25.44
CA ASN A 32 0.99 0.97 24.90
C ASN A 32 0.79 1.64 23.54
N SER A 33 1.59 2.66 23.24
CA SER A 33 1.50 3.41 21.98
C SER A 33 2.81 3.52 21.20
N ASP A 34 3.84 2.79 21.63
CA ASP A 34 5.14 2.79 20.97
C ASP A 34 5.07 1.97 19.69
N THR A 35 5.40 2.58 18.55
CA THR A 35 5.37 1.96 17.23
C THR A 35 6.44 0.89 17.04
N SER A 36 7.45 0.83 17.92
CA SER A 36 8.41 -0.28 17.97
C SER A 36 7.77 -1.59 18.46
N LEU A 37 6.57 -1.52 19.06
CA LEU A 37 5.81 -2.70 19.45
C LEU A 37 5.03 -3.24 18.25
N ARG A 38 5.13 -4.56 18.03
CA ARG A 38 4.35 -5.27 16.99
C ARG A 38 2.84 -5.03 17.09
N SER A 39 2.33 -4.85 18.31
CA SER A 39 0.91 -4.57 18.59
C SER A 39 0.46 -3.18 18.15
N VAL A 40 1.38 -2.25 17.91
CA VAL A 40 1.10 -0.89 17.43
C VAL A 40 1.61 -0.71 16.00
N GLY A 41 2.93 -0.78 15.79
CA GLY A 41 3.58 -0.77 14.47
C GLY A 41 3.02 0.20 13.43
N ALA A 42 3.00 -0.25 12.18
CA ALA A 42 2.66 0.55 11.01
C ALA A 42 1.15 0.62 10.69
N HIS A 43 0.26 0.31 11.65
CA HIS A 43 -1.19 0.41 11.44
C HIS A 43 -1.60 1.79 10.91
N GLN A 44 -1.18 2.86 11.58
CA GLN A 44 -1.52 4.22 11.17
C GLN A 44 -0.87 4.61 9.84
N ALA A 45 0.32 4.10 9.53
CA ALA A 45 1.00 4.38 8.27
C ALA A 45 0.21 3.84 7.06
N HIS A 46 -0.46 2.69 7.22
CA HIS A 46 -1.30 2.11 6.16
C HIS A 46 -2.71 2.73 6.11
N LEU A 47 -3.29 3.09 7.26
CA LEU A 47 -4.67 3.59 7.31
C LEU A 47 -4.79 5.09 7.01
N THR A 48 -3.81 5.90 7.43
CA THR A 48 -3.88 7.37 7.31
C THR A 48 -3.01 7.94 6.19
N THR A 49 -2.21 7.07 5.55
CA THR A 49 -1.36 7.38 4.39
C THR A 49 -0.56 8.68 4.53
N PRO A 50 0.20 8.88 5.63
CA PRO A 50 0.93 10.13 5.86
C PRO A 50 1.99 10.40 4.78
N SER A 51 2.44 9.35 4.09
CA SER A 51 3.39 9.41 2.99
C SER A 51 2.80 9.90 1.66
N GLN A 52 1.46 9.90 1.51
CA GLN A 52 0.75 10.26 0.29
C GLN A 52 1.18 9.46 -0.96
N ILE A 53 1.78 8.28 -0.77
CA ILE A 53 2.19 7.41 -1.88
C ILE A 53 1.05 6.55 -2.42
N GLY A 54 -0.05 6.45 -1.68
CA GLY A 54 -1.16 5.56 -2.00
C GLY A 54 -2.41 5.97 -1.24
N LYS A 55 -3.53 5.32 -1.58
CA LYS A 55 -4.76 5.36 -0.80
C LYS A 55 -4.64 4.56 0.50
N ALA A 56 -5.56 4.82 1.42
CA ALA A 56 -5.68 4.05 2.65
C ALA A 56 -5.91 2.57 2.36
N VAL A 57 -5.24 1.71 3.13
CA VAL A 57 -5.42 0.27 3.07
C VAL A 57 -6.54 -0.14 4.03
N ASP A 58 -7.50 -0.90 3.53
CA ASP A 58 -8.60 -1.40 4.34
C ASP A 58 -8.09 -2.43 5.36
N CYS A 59 -8.64 -2.43 6.58
CA CYS A 59 -8.24 -3.38 7.61
C CYS A 59 -8.41 -4.85 7.17
N SER A 60 -9.45 -5.11 6.37
CA SER A 60 -9.76 -6.41 5.77
C SER A 60 -8.76 -6.90 4.73
N ASP A 61 -7.86 -6.04 4.25
CA ASP A 61 -6.81 -6.46 3.32
C ASP A 61 -5.71 -7.28 4.04
N CYS A 62 -5.66 -7.24 5.37
CA CYS A 62 -4.66 -7.94 6.17
C CYS A 62 -5.26 -9.02 7.08
N HIS A 63 -6.35 -8.71 7.78
CA HIS A 63 -6.91 -9.58 8.79
C HIS A 63 -8.44 -9.48 8.83
N VAL A 64 -9.07 -10.48 9.44
CA VAL A 64 -10.51 -10.43 9.67
C VAL A 64 -10.82 -9.27 10.61
N VAL A 65 -11.74 -8.40 10.20
CA VAL A 65 -12.29 -7.35 11.06
C VAL A 65 -13.60 -7.87 11.63
N PRO A 66 -13.70 -8.09 12.95
CA PRO A 66 -14.92 -8.56 13.56
C PRO A 66 -16.03 -7.50 13.43
N ALA A 67 -17.25 -7.94 13.17
CA ALA A 67 -18.42 -7.06 13.20
C ALA A 67 -18.86 -6.80 14.65
N GLU A 68 -18.71 -7.81 15.51
CA GLU A 68 -19.12 -7.77 16.91
C GLU A 68 -17.99 -8.22 17.85
N VAL A 69 -18.02 -7.74 19.09
CA VAL A 69 -17.02 -8.12 20.12
C VAL A 69 -17.03 -9.63 20.39
N SER A 70 -18.19 -10.29 20.25
CA SER A 70 -18.36 -11.72 20.48
C SER A 70 -17.99 -12.61 19.29
N ASP A 71 -17.57 -12.04 18.16
CA ASP A 71 -17.23 -12.83 16.98
C ASP A 71 -16.07 -13.80 17.28
N SER A 72 -16.19 -15.02 16.73
CA SER A 72 -15.17 -16.04 16.89
C SER A 72 -13.83 -15.55 16.36
N GLY A 73 -12.77 -15.71 17.17
CA GLY A 73 -11.41 -15.25 16.83
C GLY A 73 -11.09 -13.81 17.28
N HIS A 74 -12.07 -13.01 17.70
CA HIS A 74 -11.79 -11.64 18.13
C HIS A 74 -11.07 -11.57 19.49
N LEU A 75 -11.49 -12.40 20.46
CA LEU A 75 -11.02 -12.36 21.85
C LEU A 75 -10.14 -13.55 22.25
N ASP A 76 -9.34 -14.08 21.31
CA ASP A 76 -8.47 -15.24 21.56
C ASP A 76 -6.97 -14.88 21.73
N ASN A 77 -6.64 -13.59 21.76
CA ASN A 77 -5.29 -13.03 21.81
C ASN A 77 -4.41 -13.37 20.59
N GLU A 78 -5.02 -13.78 19.49
CA GLU A 78 -4.36 -13.99 18.22
C GLU A 78 -5.01 -13.16 17.11
N VAL A 79 -4.20 -12.60 16.22
CA VAL A 79 -4.72 -11.95 15.01
C VAL A 79 -4.68 -12.97 13.89
N GLN A 80 -5.84 -13.30 13.33
CA GLN A 80 -5.93 -14.17 12.17
C GLN A 80 -5.73 -13.35 10.90
N LEU A 81 -4.56 -13.52 10.29
CA LEU A 81 -4.24 -12.87 9.03
C LEU A 81 -4.90 -13.62 7.87
N VAL A 82 -5.72 -12.88 7.13
CA VAL A 82 -6.41 -13.35 5.93
C VAL A 82 -6.23 -12.24 4.91
N PHE A 83 -5.10 -12.29 4.22
CA PHE A 83 -4.75 -11.25 3.26
C PHE A 83 -5.73 -11.25 2.09
N SER A 84 -6.11 -10.05 1.67
CA SER A 84 -6.99 -9.83 0.52
C SER A 84 -6.72 -8.46 -0.12
N GLY A 85 -7.56 -8.07 -1.09
CA GLY A 85 -7.52 -6.73 -1.68
C GLY A 85 -6.15 -6.38 -2.28
N ILE A 86 -5.62 -5.21 -1.91
CA ILE A 86 -4.38 -4.70 -2.49
C ILE A 86 -3.17 -5.57 -2.11
N ALA A 87 -3.20 -6.24 -0.95
CA ALA A 87 -2.08 -7.09 -0.53
C ALA A 87 -1.85 -8.23 -1.55
N ASN A 88 -2.91 -8.78 -2.14
CA ASN A 88 -2.88 -9.87 -3.12
C ASN A 88 -2.84 -9.42 -4.59
N ALA A 89 -2.83 -8.12 -4.86
CA ALA A 89 -2.81 -7.60 -6.22
C ALA A 89 -1.58 -8.12 -7.00
N GLY A 90 -1.69 -8.19 -8.33
CA GLY A 90 -0.61 -8.70 -9.18
C GLY A 90 -0.27 -10.19 -9.00
N GLY A 91 -1.15 -10.97 -8.37
CA GLY A 91 -0.90 -12.39 -8.07
C GLY A 91 0.01 -12.62 -6.87
N ALA A 92 0.17 -11.59 -6.02
CA ALA A 92 0.95 -11.66 -4.79
C ALA A 92 0.37 -12.71 -3.82
N ALA A 93 1.27 -13.31 -3.03
CA ALA A 93 0.95 -14.30 -2.01
C ALA A 93 1.51 -13.82 -0.66
N PRO A 94 0.83 -12.86 0.00
CA PRO A 94 1.37 -12.17 1.17
C PRO A 94 1.60 -13.11 2.35
N GLN A 95 2.65 -12.84 3.10
CA GLN A 95 3.01 -13.56 4.29
C GLN A 95 3.45 -12.59 5.38
N TRP A 96 3.26 -12.98 6.63
CA TRP A 96 3.74 -12.27 7.81
C TRP A 96 4.65 -13.18 8.62
N SER A 97 5.80 -12.67 9.02
CA SER A 97 6.64 -13.31 10.04
C SER A 97 6.59 -12.51 11.34
N ARG A 98 6.21 -13.18 12.42
CA ARG A 98 6.21 -12.60 13.77
C ARG A 98 7.63 -12.40 14.30
N GLU A 99 8.57 -13.21 13.83
CA GLU A 99 9.97 -13.25 14.23
C GLU A 99 10.74 -12.04 13.68
N THR A 100 10.58 -11.76 12.39
CA THR A 100 11.24 -10.63 11.74
C THR A 100 10.40 -9.36 11.73
N THR A 101 9.11 -9.45 12.11
CA THR A 101 8.14 -8.34 12.06
C THR A 101 8.03 -7.72 10.67
N THR A 102 7.98 -8.57 9.64
CA THR A 102 7.91 -8.14 8.24
C THR A 102 6.74 -8.80 7.53
N CYS A 103 6.06 -8.01 6.69
CA CYS A 103 5.23 -8.54 5.61
C CYS A 103 6.14 -8.82 4.40
N THR A 104 5.95 -9.96 3.76
CA THR A 104 6.67 -10.33 2.53
C THR A 104 5.70 -10.83 1.48
N ASN A 105 6.13 -10.84 0.22
CA ASN A 105 5.35 -11.37 -0.92
C ASN A 105 3.97 -10.72 -1.10
N SER A 106 3.76 -9.53 -0.54
CA SER A 106 2.60 -8.69 -0.84
C SER A 106 2.85 -7.85 -2.09
N TYR A 107 1.81 -7.20 -2.60
CA TYR A 107 1.94 -6.34 -3.78
C TYR A 107 3.02 -5.25 -3.65
N CYS A 108 3.21 -4.68 -2.45
CA CYS A 108 4.20 -3.62 -2.21
C CYS A 108 5.43 -4.10 -1.42
N HIS A 109 5.22 -4.91 -0.39
CA HIS A 109 6.24 -5.44 0.51
C HIS A 109 6.64 -6.84 0.05
N GLY A 110 7.61 -6.91 -0.86
CA GLY A 110 8.12 -8.13 -1.47
C GLY A 110 8.73 -7.91 -2.84
N ALA A 111 9.00 -9.00 -3.56
CA ALA A 111 9.68 -8.95 -4.85
C ALA A 111 8.76 -8.69 -6.07
N THR A 112 7.46 -8.44 -5.88
CA THR A 112 6.52 -8.14 -6.98
C THR A 112 6.92 -6.88 -7.75
N LEU A 113 7.59 -5.95 -7.08
CA LEU A 113 8.03 -4.67 -7.62
C LEU A 113 9.53 -4.70 -7.92
N GLU A 114 9.88 -4.75 -9.20
CA GLU A 114 11.27 -4.87 -9.64
C GLU A 114 12.09 -3.60 -9.41
N GLY A 115 13.35 -3.80 -9.00
CA GLY A 115 14.34 -2.73 -8.89
C GLY A 115 14.28 -1.89 -7.62
N GLY A 116 13.40 -2.23 -6.66
CA GLY A 116 13.37 -1.62 -5.33
C GLY A 116 14.59 -2.00 -4.49
N ASN A 117 15.08 -1.07 -3.67
CA ASN A 117 16.23 -1.29 -2.79
C ASN A 117 15.86 -1.65 -1.33
N ASN A 118 14.58 -1.53 -0.97
CA ASN A 118 14.06 -1.89 0.35
C ASN A 118 12.64 -2.46 0.22
N THR A 119 12.55 -3.64 -0.37
CA THR A 119 11.27 -4.30 -0.67
C THR A 119 10.64 -5.03 0.51
N ASN A 120 11.36 -5.21 1.62
CA ASN A 120 10.86 -5.91 2.81
C ASN A 120 10.97 -5.00 4.04
N PRO A 121 10.16 -3.92 4.13
CA PRO A 121 10.22 -3.01 5.26
C PRO A 121 9.75 -3.68 6.56
N ASN A 122 10.30 -3.20 7.66
CA ASN A 122 9.96 -3.65 9.00
C ASN A 122 8.71 -2.93 9.51
N TRP A 123 7.72 -3.70 9.98
CA TRP A 123 6.44 -3.21 10.51
C TRP A 123 6.57 -2.23 11.68
N THR A 124 7.64 -2.36 12.45
CA THR A 124 7.87 -1.59 13.69
C THR A 124 8.75 -0.35 13.46
N VAL A 125 9.12 -0.07 12.20
CA VAL A 125 9.89 1.13 11.82
C VAL A 125 8.99 2.05 10.98
N VAL A 126 8.55 3.16 11.58
CA VAL A 126 7.57 4.10 10.96
C VAL A 126 8.10 5.54 10.90
N ASP A 127 9.42 5.71 10.92
CA ASP A 127 10.11 7.01 10.92
C ASP A 127 10.26 7.63 9.52
N GLY A 128 9.67 7.00 8.50
CA GLY A 128 9.76 7.44 7.10
C GLY A 128 11.02 6.96 6.37
N SER A 129 11.96 6.29 7.03
CA SER A 129 13.20 5.80 6.40
C SER A 129 12.97 4.73 5.33
N GLN A 130 11.80 4.06 5.36
CA GLN A 130 11.50 2.91 4.52
C GLN A 130 10.65 3.22 3.28
N ILE A 131 10.28 4.49 3.07
CA ILE A 131 9.32 4.93 2.03
C ILE A 131 9.93 5.95 1.05
N ALA A 132 11.26 6.06 1.01
CA ALA A 132 11.92 6.90 0.02
C ALA A 132 11.63 6.36 -1.40
N CYS A 133 11.55 7.26 -2.38
CA CYS A 133 11.44 6.85 -3.78
C CYS A 133 12.59 5.89 -4.12
N GLY A 134 12.29 4.78 -4.78
CA GLY A 134 13.27 3.72 -5.05
C GLY A 134 13.27 2.57 -4.03
N SER A 135 12.59 2.70 -2.90
CA SER A 135 12.49 1.63 -1.90
C SER A 135 11.64 0.46 -2.39
N CYS A 136 10.45 0.73 -2.94
CA CYS A 136 9.51 -0.30 -3.38
C CYS A 136 9.82 -0.83 -4.79
N HIS A 137 10.06 0.05 -5.75
CA HIS A 137 10.39 -0.26 -7.15
C HIS A 137 11.54 0.62 -7.65
N GLY A 138 12.13 0.27 -8.79
CA GLY A 138 13.12 1.14 -9.45
C GLY A 138 12.55 2.51 -9.83
N LEU A 139 13.43 3.48 -10.12
CA LEU A 139 13.05 4.80 -10.64
C LEU A 139 13.70 5.01 -12.03
N ALA A 140 12.95 4.97 -13.12
CA ALA A 140 11.54 4.60 -13.27
C ALA A 140 11.26 3.13 -12.91
N PRO A 141 9.99 2.75 -12.60
CA PRO A 141 9.63 1.35 -12.31
C PRO A 141 10.04 0.45 -13.46
N LYS A 142 10.69 -0.69 -13.17
CA LYS A 142 11.07 -1.71 -14.17
C LYS A 142 9.90 -2.63 -14.51
N THR A 143 8.76 -2.03 -14.84
CA THR A 143 7.54 -2.76 -15.21
C THR A 143 7.13 -2.40 -16.63
N GLY A 144 6.39 -3.30 -17.28
CA GLY A 144 5.98 -3.10 -18.68
C GLY A 144 7.16 -3.02 -19.63
N LYS A 145 7.26 -1.94 -20.43
CA LYS A 145 8.38 -1.71 -21.36
C LYS A 145 9.43 -0.76 -20.82
N HIS A 146 9.43 -0.38 -19.54
CA HIS A 146 10.63 0.27 -18.99
C HIS A 146 11.78 -0.74 -18.87
N PRO A 147 13.02 -0.40 -19.29
CA PRO A 147 13.44 0.86 -19.91
C PRO A 147 13.38 0.87 -21.46
N SER A 148 13.01 -0.22 -22.13
CA SER A 148 12.97 -0.30 -23.61
C SER A 148 12.22 0.87 -24.28
N ASN A 149 11.13 1.34 -23.70
CA ASN A 149 10.38 2.48 -24.25
C ASN A 149 11.16 3.80 -24.11
N PHE A 150 11.96 3.99 -23.06
CA PHE A 150 12.87 5.13 -22.96
C PHE A 150 14.01 5.05 -23.97
N ALA A 151 14.49 3.84 -24.27
CA ALA A 151 15.51 3.66 -25.32
C ALA A 151 14.96 4.02 -26.71
N ASP A 152 13.68 3.75 -26.96
CA ASP A 152 12.99 4.11 -28.22
C ASP A 152 12.53 5.59 -28.25
N HIS A 153 12.50 6.27 -27.10
CA HIS A 153 12.09 7.67 -26.92
C HIS A 153 13.14 8.46 -26.13
N ASP A 154 14.39 8.41 -26.57
CA ASP A 154 15.55 9.02 -25.91
C ASP A 154 15.47 10.54 -25.74
N TYR A 155 14.56 11.19 -26.47
CA TYR A 155 14.24 12.62 -26.39
C TYR A 155 13.14 12.96 -25.39
N ILE A 156 12.48 11.97 -24.77
CA ILE A 156 11.43 12.16 -23.78
C ILE A 156 12.01 11.92 -22.38
N ASP A 157 12.32 13.00 -21.68
CA ASP A 157 12.69 13.02 -20.27
C ASP A 157 11.53 13.41 -19.34
N ASP A 158 10.39 13.84 -19.92
CA ASP A 158 9.15 14.16 -19.23
C ASP A 158 8.28 12.89 -19.03
N CYS A 159 8.24 12.39 -17.79
CA CYS A 159 7.44 11.23 -17.39
C CYS A 159 5.93 11.44 -17.62
N SER A 160 5.46 12.69 -17.60
CA SER A 160 4.06 13.06 -17.77
C SER A 160 3.56 12.90 -19.22
N GLU A 161 4.46 12.72 -20.19
CA GLU A 161 4.08 12.41 -21.57
C GLU A 161 3.29 11.09 -21.65
N CYS A 162 3.69 10.10 -20.85
CA CYS A 162 3.01 8.81 -20.74
C CYS A 162 2.17 8.68 -19.47
N HIS A 163 2.55 9.32 -18.37
CA HIS A 163 1.89 9.19 -17.06
C HIS A 163 1.19 10.49 -16.64
N GLN A 164 0.50 11.15 -17.58
CA GLN A 164 -0.12 12.45 -17.40
C GLN A 164 -1.06 12.47 -16.18
N GLY A 165 -0.87 13.44 -15.29
CA GLY A 165 -1.70 13.61 -14.10
C GLY A 165 -1.45 12.59 -13.00
N ILE A 166 -0.55 11.64 -13.19
CA ILE A 166 -0.15 10.65 -12.16
C ILE A 166 1.19 11.03 -11.54
N VAL A 167 2.13 11.54 -12.34
CA VAL A 167 3.48 11.90 -11.90
C VAL A 167 3.88 13.26 -12.46
N THR A 168 4.75 13.96 -11.74
CA THR A 168 5.43 15.15 -12.28
C THR A 168 6.40 14.80 -13.40
N ASP A 169 6.77 15.79 -14.20
CA ASP A 169 7.62 15.60 -15.38
C ASP A 169 8.94 14.89 -15.06
N ASN A 170 9.55 15.19 -13.91
CA ASN A 170 10.79 14.55 -13.46
C ASN A 170 10.61 13.19 -12.75
N GLY A 171 9.39 12.68 -12.60
CA GLY A 171 9.14 11.38 -11.97
C GLY A 171 9.24 11.37 -10.44
N LEU A 172 9.38 12.52 -9.77
CA LEU A 172 9.73 12.59 -8.34
C LEU A 172 8.56 12.90 -7.40
N ALA A 173 7.36 13.15 -7.91
CA ALA A 173 6.17 13.34 -7.09
C ALA A 173 4.94 12.65 -7.69
N ILE A 174 4.11 12.11 -6.81
CA ILE A 174 2.84 11.47 -7.14
C ILE A 174 1.75 12.53 -7.10
N LEU A 175 1.05 12.72 -8.22
CA LEU A 175 -0.04 13.67 -8.36
C LEU A 175 -1.41 13.04 -8.09
N ASP A 176 -1.50 11.72 -8.23
CA ASP A 176 -2.69 10.93 -7.94
C ASP A 176 -2.29 9.67 -7.14
N ALA A 177 -2.39 9.78 -5.82
CA ALA A 177 -2.05 8.70 -4.90
C ALA A 177 -3.02 7.51 -5.01
N ASP A 178 -4.29 7.76 -5.35
CA ASP A 178 -5.29 6.69 -5.47
C ASP A 178 -4.93 5.73 -6.60
N ARG A 179 -4.31 6.25 -7.67
CA ARG A 179 -3.87 5.48 -8.84
C ARG A 179 -2.44 4.95 -8.74
N HIS A 180 -1.61 5.48 -7.84
CA HIS A 180 -0.24 4.99 -7.69
C HIS A 180 -0.18 3.58 -7.09
N ILE A 181 -1.11 3.25 -6.17
CA ILE A 181 -1.20 1.93 -5.51
C ILE A 181 -2.64 1.39 -5.62
N ASP A 182 -3.08 1.07 -6.83
CA ASP A 182 -4.39 0.45 -7.10
C ASP A 182 -4.29 -0.98 -7.65
N GLY A 183 -3.07 -1.50 -7.81
CA GLY A 183 -2.83 -2.85 -8.33
C GLY A 183 -2.92 -2.95 -9.85
N LYS A 184 -3.10 -1.84 -10.58
CA LYS A 184 -3.25 -1.80 -12.04
C LYS A 184 -2.09 -1.06 -12.67
N VAL A 185 -1.75 -1.48 -13.90
CA VAL A 185 -0.79 -0.77 -14.73
C VAL A 185 -1.56 -0.04 -15.82
N ASP A 186 -1.89 1.21 -15.53
CA ASP A 186 -2.56 2.12 -16.45
C ASP A 186 -1.69 3.34 -16.73
N VAL A 187 -1.77 3.86 -17.95
CA VAL A 187 -1.08 5.09 -18.35
C VAL A 187 -2.08 6.08 -18.94
N VAL A 188 -1.85 7.37 -18.71
CA VAL A 188 -2.66 8.45 -19.27
C VAL A 188 -1.75 9.24 -20.18
N LEU A 189 -1.93 9.07 -21.48
CA LEU A 189 -1.07 9.70 -22.47
C LEU A 189 -1.48 11.16 -22.67
N LYS A 190 -0.49 12.05 -22.68
CA LYS A 190 -0.69 13.46 -23.03
C LYS A 190 -1.24 13.59 -24.45
N GLY A 191 -1.96 14.68 -24.73
CA GLY A 191 -2.46 14.99 -26.07
C GLY A 191 -3.61 14.09 -26.55
N ASN A 192 -4.45 13.59 -25.64
CA ASN A 192 -5.61 12.72 -25.92
C ASN A 192 -5.24 11.37 -26.55
N GLY A 193 -4.09 10.81 -26.19
CA GLY A 193 -3.76 9.44 -26.55
C GLY A 193 -4.63 8.42 -25.80
N THR A 194 -4.78 7.22 -26.35
CA THR A 194 -5.54 6.14 -25.71
C THR A 194 -4.62 5.05 -25.17
N TRP A 195 -5.00 4.46 -24.04
CA TRP A 195 -4.38 3.26 -23.47
C TRP A 195 -5.45 2.22 -23.16
N ASP A 196 -5.16 0.96 -23.50
CA ASP A 196 -5.95 -0.20 -23.10
C ASP A 196 -5.05 -1.19 -22.37
N SER A 197 -5.24 -1.35 -21.06
CA SER A 197 -4.44 -2.26 -20.23
C SER A 197 -4.72 -3.74 -20.49
N ASN A 198 -5.86 -4.09 -21.08
CA ASN A 198 -6.19 -5.49 -21.39
C ASN A 198 -5.43 -5.97 -22.64
N THR A 199 -5.43 -5.14 -23.67
CA THR A 199 -4.71 -5.41 -24.92
C THR A 199 -3.28 -4.88 -24.90
N LYS A 200 -2.92 -4.14 -23.84
CA LYS A 200 -1.68 -3.40 -23.69
C LYS A 200 -1.40 -2.53 -24.91
N THR A 201 -2.42 -1.88 -25.46
CA THR A 201 -2.28 -1.08 -26.68
C THR A 201 -2.32 0.39 -26.36
N CYS A 202 -1.37 1.16 -26.91
CA CYS A 202 -1.36 2.61 -26.83
C CYS A 202 -1.55 3.24 -28.22
N ALA A 203 -2.19 4.41 -28.28
CA ALA A 203 -2.24 5.25 -29.47
C ALA A 203 -2.03 6.72 -29.05
N PRO A 204 -0.78 7.20 -29.02
CA PRO A 204 -0.46 8.59 -28.70
C PRO A 204 -0.77 9.53 -29.88
N TRP A 205 -0.67 10.84 -29.64
CA TRP A 205 -0.81 11.84 -30.70
C TRP A 205 0.38 11.87 -31.67
N CYS A 206 1.56 11.46 -31.22
CA CYS A 206 2.80 11.52 -32.00
C CYS A 206 2.86 10.48 -33.13
N HIS A 207 2.31 9.28 -32.90
CA HIS A 207 2.41 8.15 -33.82
C HIS A 207 1.20 7.21 -33.72
N GLY A 208 1.00 6.37 -34.74
CA GLY A 208 -0.09 5.39 -34.76
C GLY A 208 0.01 4.31 -33.66
N ALA A 209 -1.04 3.52 -33.51
CA ALA A 209 -1.16 2.56 -32.41
C ALA A 209 -0.01 1.53 -32.34
N LYS A 210 0.39 1.17 -31.12
CA LYS A 210 1.43 0.20 -30.80
C LYS A 210 0.95 -0.74 -29.69
N VAL A 211 1.47 -1.97 -29.70
CA VAL A 211 1.22 -2.98 -28.67
C VAL A 211 2.42 -3.04 -27.73
N TRP A 212 2.13 -3.11 -26.44
CA TRP A 212 3.03 -3.04 -25.29
C TRP A 212 3.16 -4.40 -24.61
#